data_AF-A0A2S2PMG2-F1
#
_entry.id   AF-A0A2S2PMG2-F1
#
_cell.length_a   1.000
_cell.length_b   1.000
_cell.length_c   1.000
_cell.angle_alpha   90.00
_cell.angle_beta   90.00
_cell.angle_gamma   90.00
#
_symmetry.space_group_name_H-M   'P 1'
#
loop_
_entity.id
_entity.type
_entity.pdbx_description
1 polymer ?
#
loop_
_entity_poly.entity_id
_entity_poly.type
_entity_poly.pdbx_seq_one_letter_code
_entity_poly.pdbx_strand_id
1 'polypeptide(L)'
;SSMATTAGKYVSNLNGNCMRCLCYASTLCNGTVGCSRGYCGPYYLYRDYWKEAGQLVLPDDDPDRDQAFVDCASNVECAQKVVENYMVKWGKVYIMGTC
;
A
#
# COMPACT_ATOMS: atom_id res chain seq x y z
N SER A 1 19.38 34.46 -2.44
CA SER A 1 18.16 33.78 -2.87
C SER A 1 18.50 32.35 -3.23
N SER A 2 18.37 31.41 -2.29
CA SER A 2 18.82 30.02 -2.48
C SER A 2 17.61 29.18 -2.86
N MET A 3 17.59 28.68 -4.09
CA MET A 3 16.50 27.89 -4.67
C MET A 3 16.32 26.60 -3.88
N ALA A 4 15.12 26.43 -3.31
CA ALA A 4 14.66 25.17 -2.77
C ALA A 4 14.46 24.20 -3.94
N THR A 5 15.40 23.29 -4.14
CA THR A 5 15.20 22.12 -5.01
C THR A 5 14.26 21.18 -4.28
N THR A 6 12.95 21.40 -4.39
CA THR A 6 11.95 20.38 -4.08
C THR A 6 12.09 19.28 -5.13
N ALA A 7 13.08 18.42 -4.94
CA ALA A 7 13.11 17.11 -5.57
C ALA A 7 11.75 16.48 -5.27
N GLY A 8 10.92 16.33 -6.30
CA GLY A 8 9.73 15.49 -6.21
C GLY A 8 10.15 14.20 -5.54
N LYS A 9 9.61 13.95 -4.36
CA LYS A 9 10.06 12.90 -3.45
C LYS A 9 9.66 11.56 -4.07
N TYR A 10 10.44 11.11 -5.04
CA TYR A 10 10.28 9.79 -5.61
C TYR A 10 10.51 8.82 -4.46
N VAL A 11 9.45 8.15 -3.99
CA VAL A 11 9.57 7.12 -2.97
C VAL A 11 10.09 5.86 -3.65
N SER A 12 11.28 5.95 -4.23
CA SER A 12 12.07 4.82 -4.76
C SER A 12 12.62 3.95 -3.64
N ASN A 13 12.47 4.39 -2.39
CA ASN A 13 12.88 3.70 -1.18
C ASN A 13 11.67 3.57 -0.26
N LEU A 14 10.61 2.91 -0.73
CA LEU A 14 9.62 2.31 0.16
C LEU A 14 10.29 1.12 0.88
N ASN A 15 11.34 1.44 1.64
CA ASN A 15 12.25 0.48 2.24
C ASN A 15 11.52 -0.25 3.36
N GLY A 16 12.00 -1.43 3.76
CA GLY A 16 11.39 -2.23 4.83
C GLY A 16 11.19 -1.45 6.13
N ASN A 17 11.95 -0.37 6.36
CA ASN A 17 11.74 0.55 7.48
C ASN A 17 10.46 1.40 7.37
N CYS A 18 10.12 1.91 6.18
CA CYS A 18 8.88 2.64 5.96
C CYS A 18 7.67 1.71 6.18
N MET A 19 7.74 0.50 5.64
CA MET A 19 6.74 -0.54 5.86
C MET A 19 6.61 -0.90 7.35
N ARG A 20 7.74 -1.07 8.06
CA ARG A 20 7.73 -1.34 9.49
C ARG A 20 7.08 -0.20 10.29
N CYS A 21 7.36 1.06 9.95
CA CYS A 21 6.72 2.21 10.59
C CYS A 21 5.21 2.27 10.34
N LEU A 22 4.76 2.02 9.10
CA LEU A 22 3.34 1.97 8.75
C LEU A 22 2.63 0.86 9.50
N CYS A 23 3.22 -0.34 9.50
CA CYS A 23 2.72 -1.51 10.23
C CYS A 23 2.56 -1.20 11.73
N TYR A 24 3.56 -0.55 12.34
CA TYR A 24 3.52 -0.13 13.74
C TYR A 24 2.46 0.93 14.03
N ALA A 25 2.34 1.95 13.17
CA ALA A 25 1.39 3.03 13.34
C ALA A 25 -0.07 2.57 13.21
N SER A 26 -0.32 1.61 12.32
CA SER A 26 -1.66 1.07 12.09
C SER A 26 -2.09 0.08 13.17
N THR A 27 -1.24 -0.89 13.51
CA THR A 27 -1.67 -2.06 14.31
C THR A 27 -0.60 -2.59 15.27
N LEU A 28 0.49 -1.85 15.48
CA LEU A 28 1.70 -2.37 16.15
C LEU A 28 2.29 -3.60 15.43
N CYS A 29 2.05 -3.70 14.12
CA CYS A 29 2.44 -4.80 13.27
C CYS A 29 1.93 -6.18 13.72
N ASN A 30 0.73 -6.20 14.29
CA ASN A 30 0.10 -7.44 14.72
C ASN A 30 -0.51 -8.15 13.50
N GLY A 31 0.19 -9.17 13.00
CA GLY A 31 -0.22 -9.98 11.83
C GLY A 31 -1.51 -10.79 12.02
N THR A 32 -2.07 -10.76 13.23
CA THR A 32 -3.36 -11.38 13.58
C THR A 32 -4.50 -10.37 13.63
N VAL A 33 -4.26 -9.11 13.27
CA VAL A 33 -5.33 -8.11 13.16
C VAL A 33 -6.26 -8.50 12.02
N GLY A 34 -7.44 -8.96 12.40
CA GLY A 34 -8.54 -9.22 11.48
C GLY A 34 -9.09 -7.94 10.85
N CYS A 35 -10.17 -8.09 10.09
CA CYS A 35 -10.85 -6.94 9.50
C CYS A 35 -11.67 -6.19 10.56
N SER A 36 -11.38 -4.90 10.76
CA SER A 36 -12.16 -4.02 11.62
C SER A 36 -12.72 -2.86 10.79
N ARG A 37 -14.05 -2.69 10.80
CA ARG A 37 -14.77 -1.61 10.11
C ARG A 37 -14.44 -1.47 8.61
N GLY A 38 -14.18 -2.58 7.92
CA GLY A 38 -13.85 -2.61 6.50
C GLY A 38 -12.36 -2.38 6.16
N TYR A 39 -11.51 -2.23 7.18
CA TYR A 39 -10.07 -2.22 7.04
C TYR A 39 -9.51 -3.57 7.49
N CYS A 40 -8.66 -4.17 6.66
CA CYS A 40 -8.13 -5.51 6.87
C CYS A 40 -6.61 -5.48 6.97
N GLY A 41 -6.09 -6.35 7.83
CA GLY A 41 -4.66 -6.63 7.93
C GLY A 41 -3.84 -5.61 8.73
N PRO A 42 -2.53 -5.86 8.85
CA PRO A 42 -1.65 -5.07 9.70
C PRO A 42 -1.39 -3.65 9.17
N TYR A 43 -1.66 -3.40 7.88
CA TYR A 43 -1.53 -2.09 7.24
C TYR A 43 -2.83 -1.29 7.19
N TYR A 44 -3.94 -1.82 7.73
CA TYR A 44 -5.24 -1.14 7.68
C TYR A 44 -5.67 -0.83 6.23
N LEU A 45 -5.55 -1.82 5.34
CA LEU A 45 -5.94 -1.69 3.94
C LEU A 45 -7.46 -1.76 3.81
N TYR A 46 -8.04 -0.94 2.93
CA TYR A 46 -9.45 -1.02 2.55
C TYR A 46 -9.59 -1.44 1.08
N ARG A 47 -10.78 -1.92 0.70
CA ARG A 47 -11.02 -2.54 -0.60
C ARG A 47 -10.70 -1.63 -1.78
N ASP A 48 -11.05 -0.35 -1.72
CA ASP A 48 -10.79 0.57 -2.83
C ASP A 48 -9.31 0.90 -2.98
N TYR A 49 -8.55 1.00 -1.87
CA TYR A 49 -7.08 1.15 -1.93
C TYR A 49 -6.42 -0.02 -2.67
N TRP A 50 -6.86 -1.24 -2.36
CA TRP A 50 -6.39 -2.45 -3.02
C TRP A 50 -6.75 -2.48 -4.51
N LYS A 51 -7.98 -2.08 -4.86
CA LYS A 51 -8.39 -1.95 -6.26
C LYS A 51 -7.55 -0.94 -7.03
N GLU A 52 -7.31 0.22 -6.42
CA GLU A 52 -6.49 1.28 -7.02
C GLU A 52 -5.04 0.84 -7.20
N ALA A 53 -4.51 0.02 -6.29
CA ALA A 53 -3.18 -0.59 -6.41
C ALA A 53 -3.07 -1.66 -7.51
N GLY A 54 -4.18 -2.05 -8.16
CA GLY A 54 -4.19 -3.04 -9.24
C GLY A 54 -4.66 -4.43 -8.83
N GLN A 55 -5.41 -4.54 -7.71
CA GLN A 55 -6.02 -5.79 -7.25
C GLN A 55 -5.01 -6.94 -7.11
N LEU A 56 -3.88 -6.66 -6.44
CA LEU A 56 -2.84 -7.66 -6.23
C LEU A 56 -3.38 -8.83 -5.41
N VAL A 57 -3.31 -10.03 -5.99
CA VAL A 57 -3.64 -11.28 -5.30
C VAL A 57 -2.40 -12.10 -5.02
N LEU A 58 -2.56 -13.09 -4.14
CA LEU A 58 -1.57 -14.14 -3.96
C LEU A 58 -1.44 -14.95 -5.27
N PRO A 59 -0.26 -15.53 -5.56
CA PRO A 59 0.00 -16.21 -6.83
C PRO A 59 -0.94 -17.39 -7.13
N ASP A 60 -1.63 -17.93 -6.13
CA ASP A 60 -2.56 -19.05 -6.23
C ASP A 60 -4.03 -18.65 -5.96
N ASP A 61 -4.35 -17.35 -5.89
CA ASP A 61 -5.69 -16.87 -5.55
C ASP A 61 -6.30 -16.06 -6.70
N ASP A 62 -7.64 -16.01 -6.74
CA ASP A 62 -8.38 -15.42 -7.85
C ASP A 62 -8.68 -13.92 -7.59
N PRO A 63 -8.30 -13.00 -8.49
CA PRO A 63 -8.54 -11.56 -8.33
C PRO A 63 -10.03 -11.16 -8.31
N ASP A 64 -10.92 -12.01 -8.84
CA ASP A 64 -12.36 -11.76 -8.81
C ASP A 64 -13.03 -12.24 -7.52
N ARG A 65 -12.31 -12.95 -6.64
CA ARG A 65 -12.84 -13.42 -5.35
C ARG A 65 -12.81 -12.29 -4.32
N ASP A 66 -13.96 -11.96 -3.74
CA ASP A 66 -14.07 -10.93 -2.69
C ASP A 66 -13.19 -11.22 -1.46
N GLN A 67 -12.92 -12.49 -1.17
CA GLN A 67 -12.05 -12.92 -0.08
C GLN A 67 -10.56 -12.74 -0.40
N ALA A 68 -10.15 -12.64 -1.67
CA ALA A 68 -8.75 -12.47 -2.05
C ALA A 68 -8.17 -11.16 -1.50
N PHE A 69 -9.00 -10.13 -1.36
CA PHE A 69 -8.61 -8.90 -0.65
C PHE A 69 -8.25 -9.17 0.81
N VAL A 70 -9.07 -9.94 1.53
CA VAL A 70 -8.84 -10.26 2.95
C VAL A 70 -7.62 -11.14 3.10
N ASP A 71 -7.46 -12.14 2.22
CA ASP A 71 -6.34 -13.09 2.24
C ASP A 71 -5.02 -12.36 1.93
N CYS A 72 -5.00 -11.44 0.95
CA CYS A 72 -3.86 -10.58 0.67
C CYS A 72 -3.60 -9.56 1.80
N ALA A 73 -4.64 -8.91 2.34
CA ALA A 73 -4.49 -7.94 3.41
C ALA A 73 -3.95 -8.59 4.70
N SER A 74 -4.34 -9.84 4.99
CA SER A 74 -3.83 -10.60 6.13
C SER A 74 -2.36 -11.00 5.98
N ASN A 75 -1.84 -11.07 4.75
CA ASN A 75 -0.45 -11.41 4.49
C ASN A 75 0.41 -10.13 4.42
N VAL A 76 1.42 -10.03 5.29
CA VAL A 76 2.33 -8.87 5.34
C VAL A 76 3.01 -8.62 4.00
N GLU A 77 3.48 -9.66 3.30
CA GLU A 77 4.19 -9.52 2.03
C GLU A 77 3.26 -9.03 0.91
N CYS A 78 2.03 -9.56 0.85
CA CYS A 78 1.05 -9.13 -0.16
C CYS A 78 0.60 -7.70 0.12
N ALA A 79 0.28 -7.38 1.38
CA ALA A 79 -0.08 -6.03 1.80
C ALA A 79 1.04 -5.01 1.52
N GLN A 80 2.32 -5.36 1.72
CA GLN A 80 3.45 -4.52 1.34
C GLN A 80 3.45 -4.20 -0.15
N LYS A 81 3.30 -5.21 -1.01
CA LYS A 81 3.24 -5.01 -2.46
C LYS A 81 2.06 -4.16 -2.90
N VAL A 82 0.92 -4.24 -2.21
CA VAL A 82 -0.25 -3.38 -2.47
C VAL A 82 0.10 -1.92 -2.18
N VAL A 83 0.70 -1.63 -1.03
CA VAL A 83 1.15 -0.27 -0.68
C VAL A 83 2.24 0.22 -1.63
N GLU A 84 3.20 -0.65 -2.00
CA GLU A 84 4.22 -0.34 -3.01
C GLU A 84 3.60 0.07 -4.34
N ASN A 85 2.70 -0.75 -4.90
CA ASN A 85 2.05 -0.44 -6.17
C ASN A 85 1.19 0.82 -6.09
N TYR A 86 0.47 1.01 -4.98
CA TYR A 86 -0.29 2.24 -4.75
C TYR A 86 0.62 3.47 -4.75
N MET A 87 1.75 3.41 -4.03
CA MET A 87 2.73 4.49 -3.97
C MET A 87 3.47 4.70 -5.30
N VAL A 88 3.66 3.66 -6.11
CA VAL A 88 4.20 3.79 -7.46
C VAL A 88 3.20 4.47 -8.39
N LYS A 89 1.92 4.13 -8.28
CA LYS A 89 0.83 4.64 -9.12
C LYS A 89 0.44 6.09 -8.77
N TRP A 90 0.31 6.39 -7.48
CA TRP A 90 -0.16 7.69 -6.98
C TRP A 90 0.94 8.53 -6.33
N GLY A 91 2.02 7.92 -5.84
CA GLY A 91 3.14 8.64 -5.21
C GLY A 91 4.10 9.27 -6.23
N LYS A 92 3.99 8.92 -7.52
CA LYS A 92 4.44 9.80 -8.59
C LYS A 92 3.37 10.86 -8.78
N VAL A 93 3.60 12.05 -8.24
CA VAL A 93 2.94 13.25 -8.76
C VAL A 93 3.31 13.34 -10.24
N TYR A 94 2.44 12.83 -11.10
CA TYR A 94 2.44 13.18 -12.50
C TYR A 94 2.21 14.69 -12.54
N ILE A 95 3.30 15.47 -12.65
CA ILE A 95 3.27 16.83 -13.19
C ILE A 95 2.99 16.70 -14.70
N MET A 96 1.91 16.01 -15.06
CA MET A 96 1.34 16.03 -16.40
C MET A 96 0.16 17.00 -16.36
N GLY A 97 0.43 18.22 -16.80
CA GLY A 97 -0.51 19.34 -16.84
C GLY A 97 0.16 20.55 -16.19
N THR A 98 0.89 21.40 -16.89
CA THR A 98 0.60 21.97 -18.22
C THR A 98 1.90 22.19 -19.00
N CYS A 99 1.86 21.90 -20.31
CA CYS A 99 2.77 22.51 -21.28
C CYS A 99 2.65 24.03 -21.26
#